data_AF-R8CYX8-F1
#
_entry.id   AF-R8CYX8-F1
#
_cell.length_a   1.000
_cell.length_b   1.000
_cell.length_c   1.000
_cell.angle_alpha   90.00
_cell.angle_beta   90.00
_cell.angle_gamma   90.00
#
_symmetry.space_group_name_H-M   'P 1'
#
loop_
_entity.id
_entity.type
_entity.pdbx_description
1 polymer ?
#
loop_
_entity_poly.entity_id
_entity_poly.type
_entity_poly.pdbx_seq_one_letter_code
_entity_poly.pdbx_strand_id
1 'polypeptide(L)'
;MRILGLDVGTKTVGVAMSDEMGWTAQGLETIRINEERGHFGFDRISELVKQYNVDKIVVGLPKNMNGTIGPRGEACQQFAENLRNLLQLEVVMWDERLSTMAAERLLISADVSRKKRKQVIDKMAAVVILQGFLDSK
;
A
#
# COMPACT_ATOMS: atom_id res chain seq x y z
N MET A 1 17.97 6.03 3.63
CA MET A 1 16.68 6.13 4.36
C MET A 1 15.64 5.42 3.51
N ARG A 2 14.67 4.73 4.11
CA ARG A 2 13.75 3.86 3.36
C ARG A 2 12.32 4.34 3.46
N ILE A 3 11.56 4.09 2.40
CA ILE A 3 10.14 4.47 2.29
C ILE A 3 9.29 3.21 2.45
N LEU A 4 8.27 3.29 3.30
CA LEU A 4 7.31 2.20 3.51
C LEU A 4 6.07 2.42 2.64
N GLY A 5 5.69 1.43 1.84
CA GLY A 5 4.45 1.42 1.06
C GLY A 5 3.38 0.58 1.72
N LEU A 6 2.15 1.09 1.80
CA LEU A 6 1.02 0.42 2.43
C LEU A 6 -0.18 0.37 1.48
N ASP A 7 -0.66 -0.84 1.22
CA ASP A 7 -1.98 -1.09 0.63
C ASP A 7 -2.95 -1.45 1.75
N VAL A 8 -3.86 -0.54 2.08
CA VAL A 8 -4.79 -0.74 3.20
C VAL A 8 -6.05 -1.40 2.65
N GLY A 9 -6.37 -2.58 3.14
CA GLY A 9 -7.67 -3.24 2.95
C GLY A 9 -8.52 -3.23 4.22
N THR A 10 -9.61 -4.00 4.24
CA THR A 10 -10.49 -4.14 5.42
C THR A 10 -10.03 -5.25 6.38
N LYS A 11 -9.33 -6.26 5.84
CA LYS A 11 -8.85 -7.45 6.57
C LYS A 11 -7.33 -7.62 6.56
N THR A 12 -6.65 -6.90 5.68
CA THR A 12 -5.20 -7.00 5.50
C THR A 12 -4.63 -5.63 5.14
N VAL A 13 -3.39 -5.39 5.54
CA VAL A 13 -2.55 -4.31 5.03
C VAL A 13 -1.35 -4.95 4.34
N GLY A 14 -1.24 -4.76 3.03
CA GLY A 14 -0.04 -5.14 2.30
C GLY A 14 1.08 -4.16 2.62
N VAL A 15 2.30 -4.67 2.83
CA VAL A 15 3.46 -3.84 3.18
C VAL A 15 4.58 -4.05 2.17
N ALA A 16 5.11 -2.94 1.66
CA ALA A 16 6.29 -2.90 0.81
C ALA A 16 7.32 -1.92 1.39
N MET A 17 8.58 -2.09 1.00
CA MET A 17 9.70 -1.26 1.44
C MET A 17 10.54 -0.86 0.23
N SER A 18 11.05 0.36 0.20
CA SER A 18 12.03 0.75 -0.80
C SER A 18 13.40 0.16 -0.49
N ASP A 19 14.23 -0.02 -1.52
CA ASP A 19 15.66 -0.15 -1.29
C ASP A 19 16.27 1.14 -0.69
N GLU A 20 17.54 1.07 -0.32
CA GLU A 20 18.26 2.20 0.30
C GLU A 20 18.55 3.35 -0.67
N MET A 21 18.50 3.08 -1.97
CA MET A 21 18.70 4.06 -3.05
C MET A 21 17.40 4.75 -3.44
N GLY A 22 16.24 4.23 -3.02
CA GLY A 22 14.92 4.70 -3.40
C GLY A 22 14.54 4.35 -4.85
N TRP A 23 15.10 3.30 -5.43
CA TRP A 23 14.87 2.92 -6.82
C TRP A 23 13.81 1.84 -6.98
N THR A 24 13.87 0.81 -6.14
CA THR A 24 12.98 -0.34 -6.25
C THR A 24 12.14 -0.53 -5.00
N ALA A 25 10.90 -1.00 -5.19
CA ALA A 25 10.00 -1.44 -4.14
C ALA A 25 10.04 -2.97 -4.00
N GLN A 26 10.05 -3.46 -2.76
CA GLN A 26 10.06 -4.87 -2.44
C GLN A 26 8.91 -5.21 -1.48
N GLY A 27 8.20 -6.30 -1.74
CA GLY A 27 7.14 -6.77 -0.85
C GLY A 27 7.75 -7.34 0.43
N LEU A 28 7.28 -6.87 1.58
CA LEU A 28 7.83 -7.25 2.88
C LEU A 28 6.93 -8.28 3.56
N GLU A 29 5.70 -7.90 3.88
CA GLU A 29 4.74 -8.80 4.51
C GLU A 29 3.29 -8.34 4.30
N THR A 30 2.34 -9.13 4.79
CA THR A 30 0.92 -8.76 4.83
C THR A 30 0.43 -8.83 6.27
N ILE A 31 0.10 -7.68 6.84
CA ILE A 31 -0.39 -7.57 8.21
C ILE A 31 -1.88 -7.90 8.21
N ARG A 32 -2.32 -8.83 9.06
CA ARG A 32 -3.76 -9.11 9.24
C ARG A 32 -4.37 -8.07 10.16
N ILE A 33 -5.48 -7.48 9.72
CA ILE A 33 -6.20 -6.43 10.43
C ILE A 33 -7.69 -6.77 10.52
N ASN A 34 -8.41 -6.03 11.35
CA ASN A 34 -9.85 -6.09 11.45
C ASN A 34 -10.38 -4.68 11.70
N GLU A 35 -10.74 -4.00 10.61
CA GLU A 35 -11.26 -2.62 10.62
C GLU A 35 -12.52 -2.49 11.48
N GLU A 36 -13.44 -3.48 11.42
CA GLU A 36 -14.69 -3.48 12.20
C GLU A 36 -14.45 -3.54 13.72
N ARG A 37 -13.35 -4.17 14.14
CA ARG A 37 -12.94 -4.25 15.56
C ARG A 37 -11.94 -3.17 15.97
N GLY A 38 -11.64 -2.21 15.08
CA GLY A 38 -10.65 -1.16 15.34
C GLY A 38 -9.21 -1.66 15.40
N HIS A 39 -8.93 -2.87 14.91
CA HIS A 39 -7.58 -3.44 14.88
C HIS A 39 -6.92 -3.11 13.55
N PHE A 40 -6.16 -2.03 13.50
CA PHE A 40 -5.56 -1.50 12.26
C PHE A 40 -4.12 -1.95 11.99
N GLY A 41 -3.52 -2.73 12.90
CA GLY A 41 -2.14 -3.23 12.73
C GLY A 41 -1.04 -2.18 12.95
N PHE A 42 -1.37 -1.05 13.58
CA PHE A 42 -0.45 0.05 13.81
C PHE A 42 0.79 -0.33 14.65
N ASP A 43 0.64 -1.26 15.60
CA ASP A 43 1.78 -1.73 16.40
C ASP A 43 2.85 -2.37 15.51
N ARG A 44 2.43 -3.25 14.59
CA ARG A 44 3.34 -3.91 13.66
C ARG A 44 3.97 -2.93 12.67
N ILE A 45 3.18 -1.97 12.16
CA ILE A 45 3.72 -0.91 11.30
C ILE A 45 4.78 -0.09 12.06
N SER A 46 4.53 0.23 13.32
CA SER A 46 5.47 0.98 14.17
C SER A 46 6.77 0.22 14.41
N GLU A 47 6.70 -1.10 14.62
CA GLU A 47 7.88 -1.97 14.70
C GLU A 47 8.71 -1.94 13.42
N LEU A 48 8.06 -2.06 12.26
CA LEU A 48 8.73 -2.03 10.95
C LEU A 48 9.40 -0.69 10.69
N VAL A 49 8.72 0.40 11.01
CA VAL A 49 9.25 1.76 10.87
C VAL A 49 10.55 1.93 11.68
N LYS A 50 10.56 1.45 12.92
CA LYS A 50 11.75 1.47 13.79
C LYS A 50 12.84 0.52 13.29
N GLN A 51 12.48 -0.71 12.91
CA GLN A 51 13.42 -1.74 12.48
C GLN A 51 14.19 -1.32 11.21
N TYR A 52 13.51 -0.67 10.27
CA TYR A 52 14.08 -0.32 8.96
C TYR A 52 14.46 1.15 8.83
N ASN A 53 14.37 1.94 9.91
CA ASN A 53 14.62 3.38 9.91
C ASN A 53 13.87 4.10 8.78
N VAL A 54 12.56 3.89 8.74
CA VAL A 54 11.67 4.49 7.75
C VAL A 54 11.48 5.97 8.05
N ASP A 55 11.62 6.81 7.03
CA ASP A 55 11.45 8.27 7.13
C ASP A 55 10.15 8.77 6.49
N LYS A 56 9.57 7.97 5.58
CA LYS A 56 8.37 8.31 4.83
C LYS A 56 7.48 7.11 4.63
N ILE A 57 6.17 7.33 4.73
CA ILE A 57 5.15 6.31 4.46
C ILE A 57 4.31 6.75 3.26
N VAL A 58 4.06 5.82 2.35
CA VAL A 58 3.18 5.99 1.19
C VAL A 58 1.98 5.09 1.38
N VAL A 59 0.79 5.67 1.41
CA VAL A 59 -0.48 4.96 1.56
C VAL A 59 -1.24 5.02 0.25
N GLY A 60 -1.70 3.87 -0.19
CA GLY A 60 -2.60 3.70 -1.31
C GLY A 60 -3.91 4.49 -1.19
N LEU A 61 -4.25 5.28 -2.22
CA LEU A 61 -5.51 6.02 -2.34
C LEU A 61 -6.35 5.49 -3.51
N PRO A 62 -7.31 4.59 -3.25
CA PRO A 62 -8.23 4.14 -4.28
C PRO A 62 -9.19 5.27 -4.63
N LYS A 63 -9.01 5.86 -5.82
CA LYS A 63 -9.94 6.82 -6.42
C LYS A 63 -10.77 6.17 -7.49
N ASN A 64 -12.00 6.66 -7.64
CA ASN A 64 -12.85 6.29 -8.76
C ASN A 64 -12.27 6.83 -10.08
N MET A 65 -12.68 6.24 -11.21
CA MET A 65 -12.21 6.67 -12.54
C MET A 65 -12.55 8.13 -12.86
N ASN A 66 -13.65 8.66 -12.30
CA ASN A 66 -14.02 10.08 -12.41
C ASN A 66 -13.26 10.99 -11.42
N GLY A 67 -12.27 10.46 -10.68
CA GLY A 67 -11.44 11.19 -9.73
C GLY A 67 -12.05 11.38 -8.34
N THR A 68 -13.29 10.92 -8.10
CA THR A 68 -13.91 11.05 -6.77
C THR A 68 -13.36 10.03 -5.78
N ILE A 69 -13.42 10.37 -4.50
CA ILE A 69 -13.03 9.50 -3.40
C ILE A 69 -14.28 8.77 -2.91
N GLY A 70 -14.24 7.43 -2.88
CA GLY A 70 -15.30 6.62 -2.30
C GLY A 70 -15.05 6.30 -0.82
N PRO A 71 -15.95 5.55 -0.15
CA PRO A 71 -15.83 5.20 1.27
C PRO A 71 -14.49 4.52 1.61
N ARG A 72 -13.95 3.70 0.70
CA ARG A 72 -12.64 3.07 0.88
C ARG A 72 -11.50 4.09 0.89
N GLY A 73 -11.56 5.08 0.02
CA GLY A 73 -10.53 6.13 -0.03
C GLY A 73 -10.58 7.02 1.20
N GLU A 74 -11.77 7.33 1.72
CA GLU A 74 -11.94 8.04 3.00
C GLU A 74 -11.34 7.24 4.17
N ALA A 75 -11.57 5.92 4.22
CA ALA A 75 -10.97 5.05 5.23
C ALA A 75 -9.43 5.04 5.13
N CYS A 76 -8.86 4.99 3.92
CA CYS A 76 -7.41 5.10 3.73
C CYS A 76 -6.87 6.46 4.19
N GLN A 77 -7.60 7.56 3.96
CA GLN A 77 -7.20 8.89 4.44
C GLN A 77 -7.20 8.97 5.97
N GLN A 78 -8.23 8.44 6.64
CA GLN A 78 -8.27 8.36 8.10
C GLN A 78 -7.13 7.49 8.65
N PHE A 79 -6.86 6.36 8.01
CA PHE A 79 -5.74 5.50 8.38
C PHE A 79 -4.39 6.22 8.27
N ALA A 80 -4.17 6.97 7.18
CA ALA A 80 -2.97 7.76 6.99
C ALA A 80 -2.82 8.89 8.02
N GLU A 81 -3.93 9.55 8.39
CA GLU A 81 -3.94 10.57 9.45
C GLU A 81 -3.59 9.97 10.82
N ASN A 82 -4.15 8.80 11.14
CA ASN A 82 -3.80 8.08 12.38
C ASN A 82 -2.31 7.71 12.41
N LEU A 83 -1.74 7.25 11.30
CA LEU A 83 -0.31 6.97 11.21
C LEU A 83 0.54 8.23 11.37
N ARG A 84 0.13 9.34 10.76
CA ARG A 84 0.82 10.64 10.89
C ARG A 84 0.88 11.07 12.36
N ASN A 85 -0.24 10.98 13.06
CA ASN A 85 -0.34 11.35 14.48
C ASN A 85 0.42 10.39 15.39
N LEU A 86 0.38 9.08 15.11
CA LEU A 86 1.06 8.07 15.92
C LEU A 86 2.58 8.09 15.76
N LEU A 87 3.07 8.20 14.52
CA LEU A 87 4.47 8.01 14.19
C LEU A 87 5.23 9.33 14.04
N GLN A 88 4.53 10.46 13.89
CA GLN A 88 5.13 11.78 13.64
C GLN A 88 6.03 11.77 12.40
N LEU A 89 5.64 11.01 11.38
CA LEU A 89 6.34 10.87 10.09
C LEU A 89 5.55 11.47 8.94
N GLU A 90 6.25 11.77 7.85
CA GLU A 90 5.61 12.18 6.61
C GLU A 90 4.82 10.98 6.02
N VAL A 91 3.51 11.16 5.90
CA VAL A 91 2.61 10.19 5.25
C VAL A 91 2.06 10.82 3.97
N VAL A 92 2.29 10.18 2.83
CA VAL A 92 1.85 10.63 1.50
C VAL A 92 0.77 9.69 0.97
N MET A 93 -0.29 10.25 0.40
CA MET A 93 -1.33 9.47 -0.28
C MET A 93 -1.00 9.34 -1.77
N TRP A 94 -0.98 8.12 -2.30
CA TRP A 94 -0.64 7.85 -3.70
C TRP A 94 -1.82 7.32 -4.51
N ASP A 95 -2.01 7.84 -5.72
CA ASP A 95 -3.13 7.50 -6.58
C ASP A 95 -2.91 6.16 -7.32
N GLU A 96 -3.76 5.17 -7.06
CA GLU A 96 -3.58 3.79 -7.53
C GLU A 96 -4.21 3.48 -8.90
N ARG A 97 -4.87 4.45 -9.55
CA ARG A 97 -5.81 4.19 -10.66
C ARG A 97 -5.22 3.44 -11.87
N LEU A 98 -3.92 3.54 -12.13
CA LEU A 98 -3.30 3.01 -13.35
C LEU A 98 -2.69 1.62 -13.19
N SER A 99 -2.37 1.22 -11.97
CA SER A 99 -1.38 0.18 -11.75
C SER A 99 -1.99 -1.22 -11.63
N THR A 100 -3.17 -1.33 -11.01
CA THR A 100 -3.93 -2.59 -10.89
C THR A 100 -4.43 -3.11 -12.25
N MET A 101 -4.90 -2.21 -13.13
CA MET A 101 -5.38 -2.61 -14.46
C MET A 101 -4.25 -3.14 -15.36
N ALA A 102 -3.06 -2.53 -15.30
CA ALA A 102 -1.91 -2.98 -16.08
C ALA A 102 -1.44 -4.39 -15.63
N ALA A 103 -1.34 -4.61 -14.32
CA ALA A 103 -1.01 -5.91 -13.74
C ALA A 103 -2.04 -6.99 -14.10
N GLU A 104 -3.33 -6.67 -14.04
CA GLU A 104 -4.38 -7.63 -14.40
C GLU A 104 -4.31 -8.03 -15.88
N ARG A 105 -4.08 -7.07 -16.79
CA ARG A 105 -3.92 -7.35 -18.23
C ARG A 105 -2.73 -8.26 -18.53
N LEU A 106 -1.58 -8.01 -17.91
CA LEU A 106 -0.39 -8.88 -18.05
C LEU A 106 -0.69 -10.31 -17.59
N LEU A 107 -1.33 -10.46 -16.44
CA LEU A 107 -1.67 -11.79 -15.91
C LEU A 107 -2.72 -12.52 -16.74
N ILE A 108 -3.65 -11.80 -17.39
CA ILE A 108 -4.57 -12.37 -18.38
C ILE A 108 -3.79 -12.86 -19.60
N SER A 109 -2.85 -12.07 -20.11
CA SER A 109 -2.02 -12.46 -21.28
C SER A 109 -1.12 -13.68 -21.00
N ALA A 110 -0.76 -13.89 -19.73
CA ALA A 110 -0.01 -15.06 -19.26
C ALA A 110 -0.90 -16.27 -18.89
N ASP A 111 -2.18 -16.25 -19.27
CA ASP A 111 -3.17 -17.31 -19.05
C ASP A 111 -3.34 -17.75 -17.58
N VAL A 112 -3.12 -16.81 -16.65
CA VAL A 112 -3.25 -17.07 -15.22
C VAL A 112 -4.73 -17.09 -14.83
N SER A 113 -5.18 -18.13 -14.13
CA SER A 113 -6.58 -18.26 -13.71
C SER A 113 -7.05 -17.09 -12.82
N ARG A 114 -8.33 -16.69 -12.93
CA ARG A 114 -8.90 -15.52 -12.23
C ARG A 114 -8.64 -15.53 -10.71
N LYS A 115 -8.74 -16.70 -10.07
CA LYS A 115 -8.46 -16.88 -8.64
C LYS A 115 -7.00 -16.60 -8.31
N LYS A 116 -6.08 -17.10 -9.14
CA LYS A 116 -4.63 -16.91 -8.95
C LYS A 116 -4.21 -15.48 -9.26
N ARG A 117 -4.83 -14.83 -10.25
CA ARG A 117 -4.60 -13.40 -10.54
C ARG A 117 -4.94 -12.52 -9.35
N LYS A 118 -6.11 -12.72 -8.74
CA LYS A 118 -6.50 -11.97 -7.53
C LYS A 118 -5.48 -12.12 -6.41
N GLN A 119 -5.04 -13.34 -6.14
CA GLN A 119 -4.01 -13.59 -5.12
C GLN A 119 -2.67 -12.92 -5.43
N VAL A 120 -2.27 -12.86 -6.71
CA VAL A 120 -1.03 -12.18 -7.12
C VAL A 120 -1.18 -10.67 -6.98
N ILE A 121 -2.29 -10.11 -7.45
CA ILE A 121 -2.58 -8.67 -7.36
C ILE A 121 -2.63 -8.23 -5.90
N ASP A 122 -3.37 -8.93 -5.04
CA ASP A 122 -3.49 -8.62 -3.61
C ASP A 122 -2.11 -8.65 -2.91
N LYS A 123 -1.20 -9.55 -3.33
CA LYS A 123 0.16 -9.62 -2.78
C LYS A 123 1.11 -8.53 -3.31
N MET A 124 0.86 -8.04 -4.51
CA MET A 124 1.72 -7.08 -5.20
C MET A 124 1.25 -5.64 -5.05
N ALA A 125 0.02 -5.40 -4.60
CA ALA A 125 -0.59 -4.08 -4.52
C ALA A 125 0.32 -3.04 -3.82
N ALA A 126 0.79 -3.35 -2.60
CA ALA A 126 1.70 -2.47 -1.85
C ALA A 126 3.00 -2.17 -2.61
N VAL A 127 3.56 -3.16 -3.31
CA VAL A 127 4.78 -3.00 -4.12
C VAL A 127 4.53 -2.07 -5.28
N VAL A 128 3.41 -2.27 -5.97
CA VAL A 128 3.03 -1.51 -7.15
C VAL A 128 2.72 -0.05 -6.79
N ILE A 129 2.04 0.19 -5.67
CA ILE A 129 1.81 1.54 -5.12
C ILE A 129 3.14 2.23 -4.86
N LEU A 130 4.04 1.57 -4.13
CA LEU A 130 5.32 2.15 -3.75
C LEU A 130 6.20 2.39 -4.97
N GLN A 131 6.30 1.42 -5.89
CA GLN A 131 7.09 1.57 -7.10
C GLN A 131 6.58 2.75 -7.95
N GLY A 132 5.26 2.88 -8.12
CA GLY A 132 4.69 4.01 -8.86
C GLY A 132 5.03 5.37 -8.23
N PHE A 133 5.07 5.45 -6.89
CA PHE A 133 5.53 6.65 -6.20
C PHE A 133 7.02 6.91 -6.42
N LEU A 134 7.87 5.88 -6.32
CA LEU A 134 9.32 6.00 -6.55
C LEU A 134 9.63 6.47 -7.98
N ASP A 135 8.96 5.88 -8.98
CA ASP A 135 9.13 6.22 -10.41
C ASP A 135 8.66 7.64 -10.76
N SER A 136 7.84 8.26 -9.90
CA SER A 136 7.32 9.62 -10.12
C SER A 136 8.23 10.74 -9.63
N LYS A 137 9.28 10.39 -8.87
CA LYS A 137 10.29 11.33 -8.38
C LYS A 137 11.38 11.56 -9.42
#